data_AF-A0A7V4FF69-F1
#
_entry.id   AF-A0A7V4FF69-F1
#
_cell.length_a   1.000
_cell.length_b   1.000
_cell.length_c   1.000
_cell.angle_alpha   90.00
_cell.angle_beta   90.00
_cell.angle_gamma   90.00
#
_symmetry.space_group_name_H-M   'P 1'
#
loop_
_entity.id
_entity.type
_entity.pdbx_description
1 polymer ?
#
loop_
_entity_poly.entity_id
_entity_poly.type
_entity_poly.pdbx_seq_one_letter_code
_entity_poly.pdbx_strand_id
1 'polypeptide(L)' 'IYVGVFEMGITFFFFLKALRLAENKAKINNLIYLTPFLSLIFINFVLKERVYFTTIIGLFLIILGILLQAKH' A
#
# COMPACT_ATOMS: atom_id res chain seq x y z
N ILE A 1 -21.33 -11.11 -0.11
CA ILE A 1 -21.10 -11.65 -1.49
C ILE A 1 -20.80 -10.52 -2.48
N TYR A 2 -21.61 -9.45 -2.55
CA TYR A 2 -21.32 -8.27 -3.41
C TYR A 2 -19.96 -7.59 -3.13
N VAL A 3 -19.65 -7.31 -1.87
CA VAL A 3 -18.40 -6.63 -1.47
C VAL A 3 -17.16 -7.44 -1.87
N GLY A 4 -17.17 -8.76 -1.66
CA GLY A 4 -16.02 -9.62 -1.97
C GLY A 4 -15.73 -9.76 -3.48
N VAL A 5 -16.77 -9.83 -4.31
CA VAL A 5 -16.58 -9.98 -5.77
C VAL A 5 -16.38 -8.62 -6.44
N PHE A 6 -17.14 -7.61 -6.06
CA PHE A 6 -17.14 -6.31 -6.73
C PHE A 6 -16.02 -5.40 -6.22
N GLU A 7 -15.79 -5.34 -4.90
CA GLU A 7 -14.78 -4.45 -4.33
C GLU A 7 -13.39 -5.12 -4.35
N MET A 8 -13.28 -6.34 -3.82
CA MET A 8 -12.00 -7.04 -3.75
C MET A 8 -11.65 -7.75 -5.06
N GLY A 9 -12.61 -8.37 -5.75
CA GLY A 9 -12.37 -9.12 -7.00
C GLY A 9 -11.90 -8.24 -8.17
N ILE A 10 -12.51 -7.06 -8.37
CA ILE A 10 -12.08 -6.10 -9.39
C ILE A 10 -10.68 -5.58 -9.07
N THR A 11 -10.43 -5.19 -7.82
CA THR A 11 -9.11 -4.68 -7.38
C THR A 11 -8.01 -5.73 -7.56
N PHE A 12 -8.31 -7.00 -7.27
CA PHE A 12 -7.38 -8.10 -7.48
C PHE A 12 -7.12 -8.38 -8.97
N PHE A 13 -8.15 -8.29 -9.81
CA PHE A 13 -7.99 -8.42 -11.26
C PHE A 13 -7.08 -7.33 -11.85
N PHE A 14 -7.27 -6.07 -11.44
CA PHE A 14 -6.38 -4.98 -11.84
C PHE A 14 -4.95 -5.18 -11.32
N PHE A 15 -4.80 -5.67 -10.09
CA PHE A 15 -3.49 -5.99 -9.52
C PHE A 15 -2.76 -7.08 -10.32
N LEU A 16 -3.44 -8.18 -10.67
CA LEU A 16 -2.88 -9.23 -11.53
C LEU A 16 -2.52 -8.71 -12.93
N LYS A 17 -3.36 -7.84 -13.49
CA LYS A 17 -3.08 -7.20 -14.78
C LYS A 17 -1.86 -6.29 -14.70
N ALA A 18 -1.72 -5.52 -13.63
CA ALA A 18 -0.55 -4.68 -13.37
C ALA A 18 0.74 -5.52 -13.19
N LEU A 19 0.66 -6.65 -12.49
CA LEU A 19 1.77 -7.60 -12.37
C LEU A 19 2.21 -8.22 -13.71
N ARG A 20 1.28 -8.41 -14.65
CA ARG A 20 1.58 -8.92 -16.00
C ARG A 20 2.15 -7.84 -16.93
N LEU A 21 1.69 -6.59 -16.79
CA LEU A 21 2.15 -5.45 -17.60
C LEU A 21 3.46 -4.84 -17.09
N ALA A 22 3.76 -5.00 -15.81
CA ALA A 22 5.00 -4.51 -15.25
C ALA A 22 6.17 -5.39 -15.69
N GLU A 23 7.00 -4.85 -16.58
CA GLU A 23 8.27 -5.44 -17.02
C GLU A 23 9.17 -5.82 -15.83
N ASN A 24 9.04 -5.10 -14.70
CA ASN A 24 9.78 -5.37 -13.49
C ASN A 24 8.82 -5.62 -12.30
N LYS A 25 8.51 -6.89 -12.03
CA LYS A 25 7.64 -7.32 -10.92
C LYS A 25 8.09 -6.78 -9.57
N ALA A 26 9.41 -6.60 -9.38
CA ALA A 26 9.98 -6.00 -8.16
C ALA A 26 9.49 -4.56 -7.96
N LYS A 27 9.29 -3.79 -9.04
CA LYS A 27 8.83 -2.41 -8.98
C LYS A 27 7.35 -2.30 -8.57
N ILE A 28 6.48 -3.20 -9.04
CA ILE A 28 5.09 -3.29 -8.58
C ILE A 28 5.05 -3.71 -7.12
N ASN A 29 5.85 -4.70 -6.71
CA ASN A 29 5.87 -5.17 -5.34
C ASN A 29 6.33 -4.06 -4.38
N ASN A 30 7.35 -3.29 -4.76
CA ASN A 30 7.79 -2.10 -4.02
C ASN A 30 6.69 -1.05 -3.85
N LEU A 31 5.80 -0.91 -4.84
CA LEU A 31 4.67 0.04 -4.80
C LEU A 31 3.59 -0.38 -3.80
N ILE A 32 3.38 -1.69 -3.60
CA ILE A 32 2.41 -2.21 -2.62
C ILE A 32 2.81 -1.78 -1.22
N TYR A 33 4.10 -1.72 -0.91
CA TYR A 33 4.55 -1.28 0.41
C TYR A 33 4.32 0.22 0.67
N LEU A 34 4.06 1.02 -0.38
CA LEU A 34 3.61 2.41 -0.22
C LEU A 34 2.12 2.50 0.17
N THR A 35 1.34 1.42 0.01
CA THR A 35 -0.09 1.37 0.37
C THR A 35 -0.38 1.82 1.81
N PRO A 36 0.27 1.28 2.87
CA PRO A 36 0.01 1.74 4.24
C PRO A 36 0.37 3.22 4.46
N PHE A 37 1.39 3.74 3.77
CA PHE A 37 1.73 5.17 3.81
C PHE A 37 0.60 6.02 3.19
N LEU A 38 0.14 5.65 1.99
CA LEU A 38 -0.99 6.31 1.32
C LEU A 38 -2.27 6.23 2.17
N SER A 39 -2.51 5.06 2.78
CA SER A 39 -3.68 4.83 3.63
C SER A 39 -3.69 5.77 4.83
N LEU A 40 -2.53 6.00 5.47
CA LEU A 40 -2.41 6.94 6.58
C LEU A 40 -2.63 8.41 6.17
N ILE A 41 -2.13 8.82 5.01
CA ILE A 41 -2.41 10.16 4.46
C ILE A 41 -3.92 10.31 4.22
N PHE A 42 -4.55 9.31 3.60
CA PHE A 42 -5.99 9.32 3.35
C PHE A 42 -6.80 9.38 4.65
N ILE A 43 -6.43 8.60 5.66
CA ILE A 43 -7.11 8.62 6.97
C ILE A 43 -6.97 10.01 7.61
N ASN A 44 -5.77 10.61 7.62
CA ASN A 44 -5.59 11.95 8.16
C ASN A 44 -6.39 13.01 7.39
N PHE A 45 -6.44 12.93 6.06
CA PHE A 45 -7.11 13.93 5.24
C PHE A 45 -8.64 13.79 5.25
N VAL A 46 -9.15 12.56 5.22
CA VAL A 46 -10.59 12.26 5.14
C VAL A 46 -11.26 12.24 6.52
N LEU A 47 -10.64 11.60 7.53
CA LEU A 47 -11.21 11.54 8.88
C LEU A 47 -10.86 12.77 9.74
N LYS A 48 -9.88 13.59 9.34
CA LYS A 48 -9.34 14.74 10.13
C LYS A 48 -8.92 14.38 11.55
N GLU A 49 -8.69 13.10 11.85
CA GLU A 49 -8.22 12.67 13.16
C GLU A 49 -6.76 13.10 13.37
N ARG A 50 -6.45 13.51 14.60
CA ARG A 50 -5.09 13.89 14.97
C ARG A 50 -4.19 12.67 14.84
N VAL A 51 -3.24 12.76 13.91
CA VAL A 51 -2.21 11.74 13.73
C VAL A 51 -1.39 11.65 15.00
N TYR A 52 -1.54 10.54 15.72
CA TYR A 52 -0.76 10.26 16.93
C TYR A 52 0.68 9.94 16.57
N PHE A 53 1.60 10.21 17.49
CA PHE A 53 3.04 9.96 17.33
C PHE A 53 3.37 8.50 16.99
N THR A 54 2.54 7.56 17.45
CA THR A 54 2.60 6.13 17.11
C THR A 54 2.48 5.86 15.62
N THR A 55 1.71 6.68 14.90
CA THR A 55 1.53 6.62 13.44
C THR A 55 2.83 6.96 12.71
N ILE A 56 3.55 7.97 13.19
CA ILE A 56 4.84 8.40 12.62
C ILE A 56 5.89 7.31 12.83
N ILE A 57 5.92 6.70 14.02
CA ILE A 57 6.82 5.57 14.33
C ILE A 57 6.50 4.37 13.42
N GLY A 58 5.22 4.03 13.24
CA GLY A 58 4.80 2.98 12.32
C GLY A 58 5.21 3.26 10.87
N LEU A 59 5.07 4.51 10.42
CA LEU A 59 5.51 4.96 9.10
C LEU A 59 7.02 4.76 8.92
N PHE A 60 7.80 5.16 9.92
CA PHE A 60 9.25 5.01 9.91
C PHE A 60 9.67 3.55 9.83
N LEU A 61 8.99 2.68 10.58
CA LEU A 61 9.23 1.23 10.60
C LEU A 61 8.90 0.58 9.24
N ILE A 62 7.82 1.02 8.58
CA ILE A 62 7.46 0.59 7.22
C ILE A 62 8.51 1.05 6.21
N ILE A 63 8.93 2.32 6.25
CA ILE A 63 9.96 2.86 5.34
C ILE A 63 11.27 2.09 5.50
N LEU A 64 11.70 1.80 6.74
CA LEU A 64 12.87 0.97 7.01
C LEU A 64 12.72 -0.44 6.42
N GLY A 65 11.56 -1.07 6.57
CA GLY A 65 11.26 -2.37 5.95
C GLY A 65 11.37 -2.35 4.43
N ILE A 66 10.85 -1.29 3.79
CA ILE A 66 10.93 -1.10 2.33
C ILE A 66 12.38 -0.93 1.88
N LEU A 67 13.17 -0.11 2.57
CA LEU A 67 14.57 0.12 2.22
C LEU A 67 15.40 -1.15 2.34
N LEU A 68 15.14 -1.97 3.37
CA LEU A 68 15.79 -3.27 3.53
C LEU A 68 15.38 -4.25 2.43
N GLN A 69 14.10 -4.27 2.06
CA GLN A 69 13.60 -5.15 1.00
C GLN A 69 14.02 -4.73 -0.40
N ALA A 70 14.10 -3.43 -0.68
CA ALA A 70 14.52 -2.90 -1.97
C ALA A 70 16.04 -3.07 -2.23
N LYS A 71 16.83 -3.34 -1.19
CA LYS A 71 18.27 -3.56 -1.28
C LYS A 71 18.64 -5.03 -1.57
N HIS A 72 17.70 -5.96 -1.41
CA HIS A 72 17.86 -7.38 -1.74
C HIS A 72 17.17 -7.69 -3.08
#